data_AF-A0A8C6MJT8-F1
#
_entry.id   AF-A0A8C6MJT8-F1
#
_cell.length_a   1.000
_cell.length_b   1.000
_cell.length_c   1.000
_cell.angle_alpha   90.00
_cell.angle_beta   90.00
_cell.angle_gamma   90.00
#
_symmetry.space_group_name_H-M   'P 1'
#
loop_
_entity.id
_entity.type
_entity.pdbx_description
1 polymer ?
#
loop_
_entity_poly.entity_id
_entity_poly.type
_entity_poly.pdbx_seq_one_letter_code
_entity_poly.pdbx_strand_id
1 'polypeptide(L)'
;MQCGSHCEHLTKATFVHPNRGCWAFPIHPSQKEVLQHVLDHNKPGEELIVRTPKACLTHTGHLGLQRDMEATIGNGCLGIIEEVAQYKGRNIFICDLYVTPTWLSPDMDPMTSLPGCCTEPKSWEMDRETGKDITDLPRQDFGNDCGIFILMAVLYIAFDAPFDYSALDMPLLRKWWCLLLLENYSLDSYRKVFAHWTEECKVFLAGHHVPVFKLKKRKAEEPAKMEPSDTTARQQTPYLPVSIRYLNIQDSDYCIQKRSW
;
A
#
# COMPACT_ATOMS: atom_id res chain seq x y z
N MET A 1 -6.69 23.19 18.25
CA MET A 1 -5.57 22.83 17.35
C MET A 1 -5.97 23.26 15.95
N GLN A 2 -5.12 23.97 15.21
CA GLN A 2 -5.40 24.28 13.80
C GLN A 2 -5.15 23.01 12.98
N CYS A 3 -6.22 22.24 12.85
CA CYS A 3 -6.34 21.07 12.01
C CYS A 3 -6.18 21.49 10.55
N GLY A 4 -5.11 21.05 9.90
CA GLY A 4 -4.62 21.60 8.64
C GLY A 4 -3.25 21.01 8.36
N SER A 5 -2.22 21.87 8.30
CA SER A 5 -0.84 21.43 8.03
C SER A 5 -0.32 20.37 9.01
N HIS A 6 -0.70 20.45 10.29
CA HIS A 6 -0.28 19.47 11.28
C HIS A 6 -0.83 18.08 10.98
N CYS A 7 -2.13 17.98 10.71
CA CYS A 7 -2.77 16.70 10.45
C CYS A 7 -2.40 16.15 9.06
N GLU A 8 -2.22 17.01 8.06
CA GLU A 8 -1.67 16.64 6.75
C GLU A 8 -0.26 16.05 6.88
N HIS A 9 0.57 16.60 7.77
CA HIS A 9 1.91 16.08 8.01
C HIS A 9 1.90 14.67 8.60
N LEU A 10 0.91 14.32 9.44
CA LEU A 10 0.83 13.01 10.11
C LEU A 10 0.52 11.85 9.16
N THR A 11 -0.07 12.14 7.99
CA THR A 11 -0.60 11.11 7.09
C THR A 11 -0.12 11.24 5.66
N LYS A 12 0.66 12.27 5.34
CA LYS A 12 1.34 12.35 4.04
C LYS A 12 2.40 11.25 3.92
N ALA A 13 2.41 10.55 2.79
CA ALA A 13 3.28 9.41 2.52
C ALA A 13 4.77 9.68 2.84
N THR A 14 5.26 10.88 2.53
CA THR A 14 6.66 11.27 2.79
C THR A 14 7.07 11.24 4.27
N PHE A 15 6.11 11.32 5.19
CA PHE A 15 6.33 11.32 6.64
C PHE A 15 5.91 10.01 7.32
N VAL A 16 5.53 8.98 6.55
CA VAL A 16 5.23 7.66 7.10
C VAL A 16 6.51 6.99 7.57
N HIS A 17 6.52 6.45 8.79
CA HIS A 17 7.62 5.68 9.34
C HIS A 17 7.13 4.36 9.96
N PRO A 18 7.95 3.29 9.92
CA PRO A 18 7.65 2.01 10.58
C PRO A 18 7.88 2.10 12.09
N ASN A 19 7.07 2.89 12.79
CA ASN A 19 7.09 2.96 14.25
C ASN A 19 5.72 3.35 14.81
N ARG A 20 5.49 2.99 16.06
CA ARG A 20 4.25 3.26 16.80
C ARG A 20 3.87 4.72 16.86
N GLY A 21 4.84 5.63 16.96
CA GLY A 21 4.55 7.06 16.93
C GLY A 21 3.87 7.54 15.65
N CYS A 22 4.10 6.84 14.54
CA CYS A 22 3.52 7.19 13.23
C CYS A 22 2.08 6.69 13.04
N TRP A 23 1.73 5.52 13.58
CA TRP A 23 0.40 4.93 13.39
C TRP A 23 -0.50 4.99 14.63
N ALA A 24 0.05 5.34 15.80
CA ALA A 24 -0.67 5.48 17.07
C ALA A 24 -0.81 6.93 17.52
N PHE A 25 -1.42 7.77 16.68
CA PHE A 25 -1.72 9.16 17.02
C PHE A 25 -3.21 9.39 17.31
N PRO A 26 -3.55 10.44 18.10
CA PRO A 26 -4.93 10.84 18.30
C PRO A 26 -5.57 11.33 16.98
N ILE A 27 -6.59 10.61 16.52
CA ILE A 27 -7.34 10.96 15.30
C ILE A 27 -8.17 12.23 15.53
N HIS A 28 -8.13 13.18 14.59
CA HIS A 28 -8.93 14.40 14.66
C HIS A 28 -10.44 14.09 14.57
N PRO A 29 -11.35 14.84 15.25
CA PRO A 29 -12.79 14.61 15.15
C PRO A 29 -13.33 14.52 13.72
N SER A 30 -12.90 15.41 12.83
CA SER A 30 -13.27 15.36 11.40
C SER A 30 -12.78 14.10 10.69
N GLN A 31 -11.57 13.60 10.99
CA GLN A 31 -11.09 12.31 10.46
C GLN A 31 -11.96 11.16 10.95
N LYS A 32 -12.41 11.22 12.21
CA LYS A 32 -13.32 10.22 12.77
C LYS A 32 -14.67 10.22 12.03
N GLU A 33 -15.23 11.38 11.74
CA GLU A 33 -16.49 11.50 10.96
C GLU A 33 -16.34 10.97 9.53
N VAL A 34 -15.23 11.32 8.85
CA VAL A 34 -14.92 10.76 7.54
C VAL A 34 -14.80 9.23 7.60
N LEU A 35 -14.03 8.70 8.54
CA LEU A 35 -13.88 7.26 8.71
C LEU A 35 -15.21 6.57 9.00
N GLN A 36 -16.06 7.18 9.84
CA GLN A 36 -17.40 6.66 10.13
C GLN A 36 -18.24 6.57 8.86
N HIS A 37 -18.16 7.54 7.96
CA HIS A 37 -18.84 7.49 6.68
C HIS A 37 -18.27 6.43 5.75
N VAL A 38 -16.95 6.43 5.52
CA VAL A 38 -16.29 5.51 4.58
C VAL A 38 -16.46 4.05 5.02
N LEU A 39 -16.47 3.79 6.32
CA LEU A 39 -16.59 2.44 6.89
C LEU A 39 -18.04 2.05 7.23
N ASP A 40 -19.04 2.84 6.83
CA ASP A 40 -20.46 2.53 7.04
C ASP A 40 -20.96 1.50 6.02
N HIS A 41 -21.31 0.31 6.51
CA HIS A 41 -21.81 -0.81 5.72
C HIS A 41 -23.22 -0.61 5.16
N ASN A 42 -23.92 0.44 5.61
CA ASN A 42 -25.25 0.79 5.11
C ASN A 42 -25.17 1.75 3.91
N LYS A 43 -23.98 2.22 3.55
CA LYS A 43 -23.76 3.07 2.38
C LYS A 43 -23.76 2.25 1.10
N PRO A 44 -24.09 2.87 -0.04
CA PRO A 44 -24.01 2.22 -1.34
C PRO A 44 -22.58 1.71 -1.60
N GLY A 45 -22.42 0.40 -1.78
CA GLY A 45 -21.12 -0.23 -2.01
C GLY A 45 -20.38 0.27 -3.27
N GLU A 46 -21.09 0.89 -4.20
CA GLU A 46 -20.57 1.39 -5.47
C GLU A 46 -20.08 2.85 -5.41
N GLU A 47 -20.30 3.58 -4.31
CA GLU A 47 -19.77 4.93 -4.17
C GLU A 47 -18.23 4.88 -4.15
N LEU A 48 -17.62 5.68 -5.03
CA LEU A 48 -16.19 5.79 -5.20
C LEU A 48 -15.63 6.66 -4.08
N ILE A 49 -14.62 6.13 -3.39
CA ILE A 49 -13.98 6.76 -2.24
C ILE A 49 -12.66 7.41 -2.64
N VAL A 50 -11.76 6.66 -3.26
CA VAL A 50 -10.49 7.17 -3.78
C VAL A 50 -10.08 6.44 -5.05
N ARG A 51 -9.24 7.08 -5.87
CA ARG A 51 -8.60 6.46 -7.02
C ARG A 51 -7.10 6.29 -6.78
N THR A 52 -6.66 5.05 -6.75
CA THR A 52 -5.24 4.68 -6.81
C THR A 52 -4.78 4.63 -8.28
N PRO A 53 -3.47 4.56 -8.57
CA PRO A 53 -2.99 4.44 -9.95
C PRO A 53 -3.55 3.22 -10.70
N LYS A 54 -3.84 2.12 -9.99
CA LYS A 54 -4.27 0.85 -10.58
C LYS A 54 -5.77 0.58 -10.49
N ALA A 55 -6.46 1.15 -9.50
CA ALA A 55 -7.87 0.84 -9.23
C ALA A 55 -8.62 1.97 -8.51
N CYS A 56 -9.96 1.92 -8.56
CA CYS A 56 -10.83 2.75 -7.73
C CYS A 56 -11.27 1.95 -6.50
N LEU A 57 -11.20 2.56 -5.32
CA LEU A 57 -11.70 1.97 -4.08
C LEU A 57 -13.10 2.47 -3.79
N THR A 58 -13.94 1.60 -3.25
CA THR A 58 -15.33 1.89 -2.86
C THR A 58 -15.59 1.45 -1.42
N HIS A 59 -16.80 1.66 -0.91
CA HIS A 59 -17.19 1.21 0.44
C HIS A 59 -17.12 -0.30 0.65
N THR A 60 -17.10 -1.11 -0.42
CA THR A 60 -16.88 -2.56 -0.27
C THR A 60 -15.44 -2.89 0.14
N GLY A 61 -14.54 -1.91 0.10
CA GLY A 61 -13.16 -2.07 0.55
C GLY A 61 -13.06 -2.20 2.08
N HIS A 62 -12.95 -3.42 2.57
CA HIS A 62 -13.09 -3.77 3.99
C HIS A 62 -11.94 -3.40 4.96
N LEU A 63 -11.00 -2.52 4.61
CA LEU A 63 -9.76 -2.32 5.40
C LEU A 63 -10.02 -1.92 6.85
N GLY A 64 -10.94 -0.96 7.06
CA GLY A 64 -11.24 -0.40 8.38
C GLY A 64 -12.19 -1.24 9.24
N LEU A 65 -12.68 -2.37 8.72
CA LEU A 65 -13.56 -3.30 9.44
C LEU A 65 -12.77 -4.54 9.85
N GLN A 66 -13.26 -5.29 10.84
CA GLN A 66 -12.63 -6.55 11.27
C GLN A 66 -12.96 -7.69 10.29
N ARG A 67 -12.46 -7.56 9.06
CA ARG A 67 -12.68 -8.46 7.91
C ARG A 67 -11.41 -8.60 7.09
N ASP A 68 -11.39 -9.61 6.24
CA ASP A 68 -10.29 -9.88 5.32
C ASP A 68 -10.07 -8.69 4.38
N MET A 69 -8.80 -8.33 4.20
CA MET A 69 -8.41 -7.25 3.28
C MET A 69 -8.47 -7.75 1.84
N GLU A 70 -9.15 -7.01 0.98
CA GLU A 70 -9.15 -7.26 -0.46
C GLU A 70 -7.82 -6.84 -1.11
N ALA A 71 -7.35 -7.62 -2.08
CA ALA A 71 -6.12 -7.34 -2.83
C ALA A 71 -6.09 -5.94 -3.46
N THR A 72 -7.22 -5.42 -3.96
CA THR A 72 -7.31 -4.05 -4.52
C THR A 72 -6.86 -3.00 -3.51
N ILE A 73 -7.31 -3.13 -2.27
CA ILE A 73 -6.97 -2.21 -1.18
C ILE A 73 -5.52 -2.39 -0.78
N GLY A 74 -5.09 -3.65 -0.62
CA GLY A 74 -3.73 -3.98 -0.25
C GLY A 74 -2.74 -3.38 -1.24
N ASN A 75 -2.99 -3.52 -2.54
CA ASN A 75 -2.20 -2.90 -3.60
C ASN A 75 -2.18 -1.36 -3.52
N GLY A 76 -3.28 -0.73 -3.13
CA GLY A 76 -3.29 0.71 -2.83
C GLY A 76 -2.35 1.08 -1.69
N CYS A 77 -2.34 0.28 -0.61
CA CYS A 77 -1.44 0.49 0.54
C CYS A 77 0.02 0.22 0.17
N LEU A 78 0.29 -0.83 -0.61
CA LEU A 78 1.62 -1.15 -1.13
C LEU A 78 2.15 -0.02 -2.02
N GLY A 79 1.30 0.59 -2.85
CA GLY A 79 1.67 1.76 -3.64
C GLY A 79 2.11 2.96 -2.79
N ILE A 80 1.49 3.16 -1.62
CA ILE A 80 1.97 4.16 -0.65
C ILE A 80 3.36 3.78 -0.14
N ILE A 81 3.60 2.50 0.24
CA ILE A 81 4.93 2.05 0.71
C ILE A 81 6.00 2.28 -0.37
N GLU A 82 5.71 1.99 -1.63
CA GLU A 82 6.61 2.29 -2.76
C GLU A 82 6.93 3.79 -2.83
N GLU A 83 5.93 4.66 -2.70
CA GLU A 83 6.12 6.11 -2.67
C GLU A 83 7.00 6.55 -1.49
N VAL A 84 6.77 6.02 -0.28
CA VAL A 84 7.60 6.32 0.90
C VAL A 84 9.05 5.88 0.65
N ALA A 85 9.25 4.70 0.06
CA ALA A 85 10.57 4.14 -0.19
C ALA A 85 11.33 4.99 -1.21
N GLN A 86 10.69 5.34 -2.33
CA GLN A 86 11.25 6.23 -3.34
C GLN A 86 11.64 7.58 -2.73
N TYR A 87 10.78 8.18 -1.92
CA TYR A 87 11.06 9.45 -1.25
C TYR A 87 12.27 9.36 -0.31
N LYS A 88 12.45 8.24 0.38
CA LYS A 88 13.58 8.00 1.29
C LYS A 88 14.83 7.45 0.59
N GLY A 89 14.86 7.45 -0.75
CA GLY A 89 15.99 6.95 -1.52
C GLY A 89 16.20 5.43 -1.39
N ARG A 90 15.17 4.69 -0.99
CA ARG A 90 15.20 3.23 -0.93
C ARG A 90 14.69 2.65 -2.24
N ASN A 91 15.46 1.73 -2.79
CA ASN A 91 15.10 1.00 -3.98
C ASN A 91 14.42 -0.30 -3.56
N ILE A 92 13.10 -0.39 -3.70
CA ILE A 92 12.33 -1.60 -3.41
C ILE A 92 11.46 -1.94 -4.61
N PHE A 93 11.12 -3.22 -4.76
CA PHE A 93 10.17 -3.69 -5.75
C PHE A 93 9.08 -4.46 -5.01
N ILE A 94 7.83 -4.06 -5.17
CA ILE A 94 6.70 -4.74 -4.54
C ILE A 94 5.83 -5.35 -5.64
N CYS A 95 5.65 -6.68 -5.59
CA CYS A 95 4.71 -7.37 -6.46
C CYS A 95 3.28 -7.03 -6.10
N ASP A 96 2.42 -7.04 -7.11
CA ASP A 96 0.98 -6.88 -6.93
C ASP A 96 0.39 -8.12 -6.22
N LEU A 97 -0.56 -7.94 -5.30
CA LEU A 97 -1.21 -9.02 -4.56
C LEU A 97 -2.04 -9.97 -5.43
N TYR A 98 -2.34 -9.62 -6.68
CA TYR A 98 -2.93 -10.56 -7.65
C TYR A 98 -1.91 -11.49 -8.29
N VAL A 99 -0.62 -11.18 -8.19
CA VAL A 99 0.42 -12.06 -8.68
C VAL A 99 0.55 -13.18 -7.67
N THR A 100 0.11 -14.37 -8.04
CA THR A 100 0.54 -15.60 -7.36
C THR A 100 1.97 -15.87 -7.80
N PRO A 101 2.96 -15.72 -6.92
CA PRO A 101 4.32 -16.08 -7.27
C PRO A 101 4.39 -17.61 -7.41
N THR A 102 4.38 -18.10 -8.64
CA THR A 102 4.68 -19.50 -8.91
C THR A 102 6.19 -19.65 -8.84
N TRP A 103 6.69 -20.45 -7.90
CA TRP A 103 8.10 -20.84 -7.80
C TRP A 103 8.56 -21.76 -8.95
N LEU A 104 7.64 -22.09 -9.85
CA LEU A 104 7.84 -22.96 -10.99
C LEU A 104 8.04 -22.09 -12.23
N SER A 105 9.06 -22.43 -13.03
CA SER A 105 9.15 -21.92 -14.40
C SER A 105 7.82 -22.13 -15.11
N PRO A 106 7.39 -21.21 -15.99
CA PRO A 106 6.07 -21.26 -16.63
C PRO A 106 5.77 -22.56 -17.40
N ASP A 107 6.80 -23.38 -17.67
CA ASP A 107 6.71 -24.65 -18.40
C ASP A 107 6.58 -25.90 -17.50
N MET A 108 6.44 -25.74 -16.17
CA MET A 108 6.44 -26.85 -15.20
C MET A 108 5.04 -27.17 -14.68
N ASP A 109 4.72 -28.47 -14.61
CA ASP A 109 3.45 -28.96 -14.04
C ASP A 109 3.42 -28.81 -12.51
N PRO A 110 2.46 -28.06 -11.94
CA PRO A 110 2.36 -27.80 -10.51
C PRO A 110 2.02 -29.04 -9.67
N MET A 111 1.47 -30.10 -10.26
CA MET A 111 1.10 -31.32 -9.50
C MET A 111 2.29 -32.27 -9.29
N THR A 112 3.35 -32.15 -10.08
CA THR A 112 4.54 -33.01 -9.99
C THR A 112 5.67 -32.41 -9.15
N SER A 113 5.48 -31.20 -8.61
CA SER A 113 6.55 -30.40 -8.00
C SER A 113 6.34 -30.09 -6.50
N LEU A 114 5.51 -30.89 -5.82
CA LEU A 114 5.48 -30.92 -4.35
C LEU A 114 6.82 -31.40 -3.76
N PRO A 115 7.24 -30.90 -2.58
CA PRO A 115 8.65 -30.65 -2.28
C PRO A 115 9.44 -31.92 -1.97
N GLY A 116 10.29 -32.31 -2.91
CA GLY A 116 11.42 -33.21 -2.67
C GLY A 116 12.78 -32.52 -2.85
N CYS A 117 12.91 -31.55 -3.76
CA CYS A 117 14.15 -30.82 -3.98
C CYS A 117 13.89 -29.68 -4.97
N CYS A 118 13.87 -28.42 -4.52
CA CYS A 118 14.11 -27.30 -5.43
C CYS A 118 15.61 -27.29 -5.70
N THR A 119 16.04 -27.85 -6.83
CA THR A 119 17.42 -27.76 -7.29
C THR A 119 17.71 -26.34 -7.75
N GLU A 120 18.78 -25.78 -7.20
CA GLU A 120 19.27 -24.43 -7.41
C GLU A 120 19.53 -24.09 -8.89
N PRO A 121 19.08 -22.95 -9.43
CA PRO A 121 19.77 -22.36 -10.55
C PRO A 121 21.19 -21.87 -10.15
N LYS A 122 22.19 -21.98 -11.03
CA LYS A 122 23.62 -21.83 -10.67
C LYS A 122 24.23 -20.42 -10.86
N SER A 123 23.49 -19.34 -10.58
CA SER A 123 24.04 -17.97 -10.79
C SER A 123 23.50 -16.84 -9.91
N TRP A 124 22.71 -17.18 -8.88
CA TRP A 124 22.16 -16.23 -7.91
C TRP A 124 22.62 -16.67 -6.53
N GLU A 125 23.40 -15.83 -5.85
CA GLU A 125 23.56 -15.94 -4.41
C GLU A 125 22.21 -15.55 -3.78
N MET A 126 21.50 -16.53 -3.22
CA MET A 126 20.25 -16.32 -2.49
C MET A 126 20.53 -16.42 -1.02
N ASP A 127 20.55 -15.27 -0.37
CA ASP A 127 20.26 -15.24 1.05
C ASP A 127 18.74 -15.43 1.18
N ARG A 128 18.33 -16.70 1.31
CA ARG A 128 16.93 -17.08 1.55
C ARG A 128 16.67 -16.90 3.03
N GLU A 129 16.11 -15.76 3.42
CA GLU A 129 15.48 -15.62 4.72
C GLU A 129 14.01 -15.97 4.56
N THR A 130 13.61 -17.12 5.09
CA THR A 130 12.20 -17.45 5.26
C THR A 130 11.63 -16.64 6.42
N GLY A 131 10.30 -16.57 6.53
CA GLY A 131 9.62 -15.92 7.65
C GLY A 131 9.99 -16.50 9.00
N LYS A 132 10.52 -17.73 9.01
CA LYS A 132 11.05 -18.41 10.19
C LYS A 132 12.42 -17.88 10.61
N ASP A 133 13.15 -17.27 9.69
CA ASP A 133 14.48 -16.68 9.91
C ASP A 133 14.38 -15.21 10.36
N ILE A 134 13.21 -14.58 10.21
CA ILE A 134 12.94 -13.23 10.73
C ILE A 134 12.65 -13.34 12.22
N THR A 135 13.62 -12.93 13.04
CA THR A 135 13.41 -12.80 14.48
C THR A 135 12.38 -11.71 14.78
N ASP A 136 11.57 -11.91 15.81
CA ASP A 136 10.64 -10.92 16.36
C ASP A 136 9.47 -10.50 15.45
N LEU A 137 9.18 -11.25 14.38
CA LEU A 137 7.99 -10.99 13.57
C LEU A 137 6.71 -11.19 14.41
N PRO A 138 5.82 -10.18 14.53
CA PRO A 138 4.62 -10.30 15.35
C PRO A 138 3.71 -11.42 14.87
N ARG A 139 3.29 -12.29 15.80
CA ARG A 139 2.36 -13.39 15.51
C ARG A 139 0.92 -12.87 15.38
N GLN A 140 0.20 -13.48 14.46
CA GLN A 140 -1.22 -13.27 14.26
C GLN A 140 -2.02 -14.35 14.98
N ASP A 141 -3.07 -13.94 15.70
CA ASP A 141 -3.93 -14.86 16.47
C ASP A 141 -5.22 -15.26 15.71
N PHE A 142 -5.65 -14.46 14.72
CA PHE A 142 -6.91 -14.64 13.98
C PHE A 142 -6.72 -14.34 12.50
N GLY A 143 -7.25 -15.17 11.59
CA GLY A 143 -6.98 -15.07 10.13
C GLY A 143 -7.41 -13.76 9.45
N ASN A 144 -8.36 -13.02 10.01
CA ASN A 144 -8.94 -11.81 9.39
C ASN A 144 -7.98 -10.63 9.26
N ASP A 145 -6.94 -10.57 10.11
CA ASP A 145 -5.95 -9.50 10.10
C ASP A 145 -4.75 -9.76 9.17
N CYS A 146 -4.76 -10.85 8.38
CA CYS A 146 -3.53 -11.34 7.73
C CYS A 146 -2.99 -10.33 6.74
N GLY A 147 -3.90 -9.67 6.01
CA GLY A 147 -3.59 -8.58 5.11
C GLY A 147 -2.91 -7.39 5.79
N ILE A 148 -3.32 -7.05 7.02
CA ILE A 148 -2.72 -5.95 7.78
C ILE A 148 -1.33 -6.34 8.27
N PHE A 149 -1.16 -7.57 8.77
CA PHE A 149 0.17 -8.10 9.12
C PHE A 149 1.12 -8.10 7.92
N ILE A 150 0.64 -8.43 6.73
CA ILE A 150 1.41 -8.35 5.48
C ILE A 150 1.86 -6.91 5.22
N LEU A 151 0.95 -5.93 5.24
CA LEU A 151 1.29 -4.53 4.99
C LEU A 151 2.31 -4.00 6.00
N MET A 152 2.13 -4.34 7.27
CA MET A 152 3.05 -3.93 8.33
C MET A 152 4.41 -4.60 8.20
N ALA A 153 4.46 -5.89 7.87
CA ALA A 153 5.70 -6.59 7.60
C ALA A 153 6.45 -5.93 6.43
N VAL A 154 5.79 -5.73 5.29
CA VAL A 154 6.39 -5.04 4.12
C VAL A 154 6.98 -3.70 4.52
N LEU A 155 6.20 -2.88 5.24
CA LEU A 155 6.63 -1.56 5.67
C LEU A 155 7.88 -1.63 6.56
N TYR A 156 7.89 -2.47 7.59
CA TYR A 156 9.00 -2.55 8.55
C TYR A 156 10.25 -3.15 7.92
N ILE A 157 10.09 -4.19 7.11
CA ILE A 157 11.19 -4.85 6.37
C ILE A 157 11.81 -3.90 5.35
N ALA A 158 11.00 -3.15 4.59
CA ALA A 158 11.50 -2.21 3.57
C ALA A 158 12.41 -1.13 4.17
N PHE A 159 12.22 -0.82 5.45
CA PHE A 159 12.93 0.24 6.16
C PHE A 159 13.90 -0.26 7.24
N ASP A 160 14.11 -1.56 7.36
CA ASP A 160 14.98 -2.19 8.38
C ASP A 160 14.63 -1.76 9.81
N ALA A 161 13.34 -1.68 10.13
CA ALA A 161 12.86 -1.23 11.43
C ALA A 161 12.49 -2.41 12.33
N PRO A 162 12.74 -2.30 13.66
CA PRO A 162 12.29 -3.30 14.61
C PRO A 162 10.76 -3.30 14.70
N PHE A 163 10.16 -4.48 14.75
CA PHE A 163 8.71 -4.62 14.89
C PHE A 163 8.26 -4.13 16.27
N ASP A 164 7.35 -3.15 16.31
CA ASP A 164 6.81 -2.58 17.55
C ASP A 164 5.26 -2.58 17.60
N TYR A 165 4.64 -3.34 16.69
CA TYR A 165 3.21 -3.60 16.64
C TYR A 165 2.87 -5.02 17.10
N SER A 166 1.61 -5.24 17.48
CA SER A 166 1.09 -6.53 17.93
C SER A 166 -0.32 -6.79 17.40
N ALA A 167 -0.86 -7.98 17.61
CA ALA A 167 -2.26 -8.29 17.29
C ALA A 167 -3.27 -7.34 17.98
N LEU A 168 -2.92 -6.75 19.13
CA LEU A 168 -3.76 -5.78 19.83
C LEU A 168 -3.90 -4.44 19.08
N ASP A 169 -2.97 -4.14 18.17
CA ASP A 169 -2.93 -2.88 17.43
C ASP A 169 -3.74 -2.93 16.12
N MET A 170 -4.26 -4.09 15.71
CA MET A 170 -4.96 -4.27 14.43
C MET A 170 -6.11 -3.27 14.21
N PRO A 171 -6.99 -2.98 15.18
CA PRO A 171 -8.06 -1.99 14.99
C PRO A 171 -7.55 -0.58 14.71
N LEU A 172 -6.39 -0.23 15.24
CA LEU A 172 -5.75 1.07 15.05
C LEU A 172 -5.06 1.13 13.69
N LEU A 173 -4.29 0.09 13.34
CA LEU A 173 -3.59 -0.03 12.06
C LEU A 173 -4.54 -0.04 10.87
N ARG A 174 -5.68 -0.71 10.99
CA ARG A 174 -6.76 -0.69 9.98
C ARG A 174 -7.27 0.71 9.69
N LYS A 175 -7.52 1.50 10.74
CA LYS A 175 -7.95 2.91 10.62
C LYS A 175 -6.84 3.77 10.03
N TRP A 176 -5.60 3.55 10.46
CA TRP A 176 -4.44 4.28 9.98
C TRP A 176 -4.22 4.08 8.48
N TRP A 177 -4.21 2.83 8.00
CA TRP A 177 -4.11 2.54 6.57
C TRP A 177 -5.28 3.12 5.77
N CYS A 178 -6.50 3.08 6.33
CA CYS A 178 -7.65 3.71 5.70
C CYS A 178 -7.43 5.22 5.55
N LEU A 179 -7.00 5.92 6.60
CA LEU A 179 -6.66 7.35 6.52
C LEU A 179 -5.58 7.63 5.48
N LEU A 180 -4.51 6.84 5.45
CA LEU A 180 -3.44 7.01 4.46
C LEU A 180 -3.98 6.93 3.03
N LEU A 181 -4.87 5.99 2.73
CA LEU A 181 -5.51 5.91 1.41
C LEU A 181 -6.36 7.15 1.11
N LEU A 182 -7.22 7.54 2.03
CA LEU A 182 -8.13 8.69 1.88
C LEU A 182 -7.39 10.01 1.68
N GLU A 183 -6.24 10.14 2.35
CA GLU A 183 -5.53 11.40 2.45
C GLU A 183 -4.38 11.54 1.45
N ASN A 184 -3.86 10.45 0.89
CA ASN A 184 -2.85 10.49 -0.16
C ASN A 184 -3.43 10.39 -1.57
N TYR A 185 -4.53 9.66 -1.76
CA TYR A 185 -5.18 9.54 -3.07
C TYR A 185 -6.33 10.53 -3.25
N SER A 186 -6.70 10.77 -4.51
CA SER A 186 -7.80 11.67 -4.90
C SER A 186 -8.77 10.97 -5.83
N LEU A 187 -9.95 11.53 -6.02
CA LEU A 187 -10.93 11.13 -7.03
C LEU A 187 -10.80 11.98 -8.31
N ASP A 188 -9.58 12.13 -8.83
CA ASP A 188 -9.27 12.92 -10.03
C ASP A 188 -9.85 14.36 -9.96
N SER A 189 -10.80 14.69 -10.85
CA SER A 189 -11.48 15.98 -10.94
C SER A 189 -12.27 16.33 -9.68
N TYR A 190 -12.61 15.34 -8.86
CA TYR A 190 -13.30 15.52 -7.57
C TYR A 190 -12.33 15.75 -6.41
N ARG A 191 -11.01 15.71 -6.66
CA ARG A 191 -9.95 15.98 -5.68
C ARG A 191 -10.05 15.06 -4.46
N LYS A 192 -9.55 15.48 -3.29
CA LYS A 192 -9.51 14.67 -2.07
C LYS A 192 -10.72 14.99 -1.18
N VAL A 193 -11.87 14.45 -1.54
CA VAL A 193 -13.15 14.67 -0.83
C VAL A 193 -13.09 14.19 0.62
N PHE A 194 -12.44 13.06 0.86
CA PHE A 194 -12.38 12.42 2.18
C PHE A 194 -11.11 12.77 2.96
N ALA A 195 -10.31 13.74 2.50
CA ALA A 195 -9.14 14.22 3.25
C ALA A 195 -9.55 15.41 4.12
N HIS A 196 -9.52 15.25 5.45
CA HIS A 196 -10.22 16.18 6.34
C HIS A 196 -9.75 17.65 6.34
N TRP A 197 -8.52 17.94 5.90
CA TRP A 197 -8.01 19.32 5.81
C TRP A 197 -8.38 20.03 4.50
N THR A 198 -9.07 19.35 3.58
CA THR A 198 -9.43 19.93 2.28
C THR A 198 -10.76 20.66 2.33
N GLU A 199 -10.96 21.62 1.41
CA GLU A 199 -12.24 22.31 1.27
C GLU A 199 -13.34 21.35 0.84
N GLU A 200 -13.01 20.36 0.00
CA GLU A 200 -13.95 19.34 -0.45
C GLU A 200 -14.47 18.50 0.72
N CYS A 201 -13.62 18.20 1.71
CA CYS A 201 -14.05 17.51 2.92
C CYS A 201 -14.93 18.38 3.81
N LYS A 202 -14.65 19.68 3.93
CA LYS A 202 -15.54 20.61 4.67
C LYS A 202 -16.93 20.65 4.06
N VAL A 203 -17.03 20.68 2.72
CA VAL A 203 -18.30 20.60 1.99
C VAL A 203 -19.01 19.27 2.25
N PHE A 204 -18.26 18.18 2.28
CA PHE A 204 -18.76 16.85 2.63
C PHE A 204 -19.31 16.77 4.06
N LEU A 205 -18.54 17.21 5.07
CA LEU A 205 -18.96 17.21 6.47
C LEU A 205 -20.15 18.14 6.72
N ALA A 206 -20.30 19.19 5.92
CA ALA A 206 -21.47 20.06 5.95
C ALA A 206 -22.73 19.42 5.30
N GLY A 207 -22.65 18.20 4.78
CA GLY A 207 -23.78 17.47 4.17
C GLY A 207 -24.10 17.88 2.73
N HIS A 208 -23.22 18.65 2.08
CA HIS A 208 -23.44 19.15 0.72
C HIS A 208 -22.76 18.29 -0.36
N HIS A 209 -22.10 17.21 0.02
CA HIS A 209 -21.45 16.31 -0.93
C HIS A 209 -22.47 15.39 -1.63
N VAL A 210 -22.31 15.27 -2.95
CA VAL A 210 -23.08 14.33 -3.77
C VAL A 210 -22.21 13.11 -4.03
N PRO A 211 -22.63 11.89 -3.63
CA PRO A 211 -21.89 10.65 -3.87
C PRO A 211 -21.44 10.47 -5.32
N VAL A 212 -20.19 10.05 -5.50
CA VAL A 212 -19.59 9.86 -6.82
C VAL A 212 -19.61 8.39 -7.19
N PHE A 213 -20.36 8.01 -8.22
CA PHE A 213 -20.41 6.62 -8.70
C PHE A 213 -19.61 6.38 -9.98
N LYS A 214 -19.26 7.46 -10.69
CA LYS A 214 -18.53 7.39 -11.97
C LYS A 214 -17.55 8.54 -12.10
N LEU A 215 -16.33 8.21 -12.49
CA LEU A 215 -15.32 9.21 -12.83
C LEU A 215 -15.61 9.78 -14.22
N LYS A 216 -15.53 11.11 -14.35
CA LYS A 216 -15.59 11.76 -15.65
C LYS A 216 -14.31 11.40 -16.41
N LYS A 217 -14.42 10.89 -17.64
CA LYS A 217 -13.25 10.77 -18.53
C LYS A 217 -12.61 12.15 -18.66
N ARG A 218 -11.33 12.28 -18.32
CA ARG A 218 -10.55 13.42 -18.75
C ARG A 218 -10.67 13.49 -20.28
N LYS A 219 -11.08 14.64 -20.84
CA LYS A 219 -10.76 14.93 -22.25
C LYS A 219 -9.25 14.85 -22.32
N ALA A 220 -8.72 13.96 -23.15
CA ALA A 220 -7.31 13.95 -23.46
C ALA A 220 -6.97 15.35 -23.97
N GLU A 221 -6.13 16.09 -23.23
CA GLU A 221 -5.43 17.21 -23.82
C GLU A 221 -4.65 16.62 -25.00
N GLU A 222 -4.89 17.15 -26.20
CA GLU A 222 -4.18 16.72 -27.41
C GLU A 222 -2.68 16.76 -27.12
N PRO A 223 -1.92 15.72 -27.48
CA PRO A 223 -0.47 15.78 -27.35
C PRO A 223 0.01 16.96 -28.19
N ALA A 224 0.61 17.94 -27.53
CA ALA A 224 1.33 19.00 -28.23
C ALA A 224 2.30 18.33 -29.21
N LYS A 225 2.19 18.67 -30.49
CA LYS A 225 3.05 18.15 -31.56
C LYS A 225 4.50 18.39 -31.19
N MET A 226 5.21 17.34 -30.81
CA MET A 226 6.63 17.38 -30.58
C MET A 226 7.31 17.03 -31.90
N GLU A 227 7.90 18.06 -32.53
CA GLU A 227 8.81 17.93 -33.67
C GLU A 227 9.98 16.99 -33.32
N PRO A 228 10.49 16.19 -34.27
CA PRO A 228 11.57 15.26 -34.02
C PRO A 228 12.89 16.01 -33.85
N SER A 229 13.46 15.97 -32.66
CA SER A 229 14.81 16.49 -32.40
C SER A 229 15.73 15.40 -31.85
N ASP A 230 16.81 15.23 -32.62
CA ASP A 230 18.06 14.52 -32.44
C ASP A 230 18.25 13.56 -31.26
N THR A 231 18.40 12.29 -31.66
CA THR A 231 19.08 11.20 -30.96
C THR A 231 20.43 11.66 -30.41
N THR A 232 20.46 12.10 -29.16
CA THR A 232 21.71 12.28 -28.42
C THR A 232 21.71 11.38 -27.20
N ALA A 233 22.79 10.61 -27.07
CA ALA A 233 22.96 9.48 -26.17
C ALA A 233 22.47 9.71 -24.73
N ARG A 234 21.69 8.75 -24.21
CA ARG A 234 21.50 8.54 -22.77
C ARG A 234 22.89 8.39 -22.15
N GLN A 235 23.37 9.43 -21.49
CA GLN A 235 24.46 9.31 -20.53
C GLN A 235 24.00 8.32 -19.45
N GLN A 236 24.76 7.23 -19.32
CA GLN A 236 24.60 6.24 -18.26
C GLN A 236 24.75 6.96 -16.92
N THR A 237 23.66 7.05 -16.16
CA THR A 237 23.75 7.32 -14.73
C THR A 237 24.47 6.15 -14.07
N PRO A 238 25.45 6.39 -13.18
CA PRO A 238 26.20 5.32 -12.54
C PRO A 238 25.24 4.41 -11.76
N TYR A 239 25.37 3.10 -11.98
CA TYR A 239 24.65 2.06 -11.26
C TYR A 239 24.91 2.20 -9.76
N LEU A 240 23.90 2.65 -9.01
CA LEU A 240 23.87 2.48 -7.56
C LEU A 240 23.39 1.05 -7.25
N PRO A 241 23.95 0.38 -6.24
CA PRO A 241 23.59 -1.00 -5.90
C PRO A 241 22.09 -1.11 -5.57
N VAL A 242 21.40 -2.00 -6.28
CA VAL A 242 19.93 -2.16 -6.23
C VAL A 242 19.55 -3.22 -5.19
N SER A 243 19.20 -2.83 -3.96
CA SER A 243 18.72 -3.82 -2.99
C SER A 243 17.25 -4.19 -3.22
N ILE A 244 16.99 -5.16 -4.08
CA ILE A 244 15.61 -5.63 -4.30
C ILE A 244 15.20 -6.54 -3.13
N ARG A 245 14.11 -6.18 -2.44
CA ARG A 245 13.48 -7.00 -1.40
C ARG A 245 12.16 -7.58 -1.90
N TYR A 246 12.10 -8.88 -2.11
CA TYR A 246 10.85 -9.58 -2.45
C TYR A 246 10.20 -10.10 -1.18
N LEU A 247 8.92 -9.82 -0.97
CA LEU A 247 8.10 -10.49 0.04
C LEU A 247 7.07 -11.37 -0.67
N ASN A 248 7.22 -12.69 -0.55
CA ASN A 248 6.23 -13.66 -0.99
C ASN A 248 5.48 -14.20 0.24
N ILE A 249 4.15 -14.12 0.23
CA ILE A 249 3.28 -14.67 1.26
C ILE A 249 2.38 -15.71 0.63
N GLN A 250 2.67 -16.99 0.88
CA GLN A 250 1.74 -18.10 0.70
C GLN A 250 1.67 -18.86 2.02
N ASP A 251 0.46 -19.13 2.51
CA ASP A 251 0.16 -20.01 3.64
C ASP A 251 1.12 -19.91 4.84
N SER A 252 0.92 -18.94 5.73
CA SER A 252 1.61 -18.80 7.04
C SER A 252 3.16 -18.80 7.04
N ASP A 253 3.80 -18.97 5.89
CA ASP A 253 5.25 -19.04 5.70
C ASP A 253 5.67 -17.90 4.77
N TYR A 254 6.36 -16.90 5.34
CA TYR A 254 6.87 -15.75 4.60
C TYR A 254 8.16 -16.11 3.85
N CYS A 255 8.50 -15.44 2.76
CA CYS A 255 9.81 -15.54 2.13
C CYS A 255 10.31 -14.14 1.77
N ILE A 256 11.44 -13.73 2.36
CA ILE A 256 12.15 -12.49 2.06
C ILE A 256 13.39 -12.83 1.24
N GLN A 257 13.52 -12.22 0.07
CA GLN A 257 14.78 -12.29 -0.68
C GLN A 257 15.45 -10.93 -0.61
N LYS A 258 16.66 -10.89 -0.06
CA LYS A 258 17.52 -9.70 -0.05
C LYS A 258 18.56 -9.86 -1.15
N ARG A 259 18.55 -8.97 -2.15
CA ARG A 259 19.62 -8.89 -3.13
C ARG A 259 20.57 -7.76 -2.76
N SER A 260 21.87 -8.00 -2.81
CA SER A 260 22.91 -6.97 -2.80
C SER A 260 23.65 -7.11 -4.14
N TRP A 261 23.89 -6.00 -4.84
CA TRP A 261 24.76 -5.97 -6.02
C TRP A 261 26.06 -5.26 -5.66
#